data_AF-A0A0N0AH86-F1
#
_entry.id   AF-A0A0N0AH86-F1
#
_cell.length_a   1.000
_cell.length_b   1.000
_cell.length_c   1.000
_cell.angle_alpha   90.00
_cell.angle_beta   90.00
_cell.angle_gamma   90.00
#
_symmetry.space_group_name_H-M   'P 1'
#
loop_
_entity.id
_entity.type
_entity.pdbx_description
1 polymer ?
#
loop_
_entity_poly.entity_id
_entity_poly.type
_entity_poly.pdbx_seq_one_letter_code
_entity_poly.pdbx_strand_id
1 'polypeptide(L)'
;MAEGSRGAVMVTLHDREDAVELAEQLQEQGYEPCRVHRDMLAGEDDAEDADWVIEVLTGPHGGPAVFDEPHLGALAEDYGGFAVAE
;
A
#
# COMPACT_ATOMS: atom_id res chain seq x y z
N MET A 1 0.29 25.11 1.30
CA MET A 1 1.23 24.09 0.80
C MET A 1 0.84 22.75 1.43
N ALA A 2 -0.26 22.17 0.98
CA ALA A 2 -0.70 20.82 1.34
C ALA A 2 -1.08 20.12 0.03
N GLU A 3 -0.09 20.03 -0.86
CA GLU A 3 -0.18 19.33 -2.14
C GLU A 3 0.85 18.21 -2.07
N GLY A 4 0.58 17.23 -1.21
CA GLY A 4 1.46 16.08 -0.98
C GLY A 4 0.74 14.73 -0.92
N SER A 5 -0.57 14.71 -0.66
CA SER A 5 -1.34 13.46 -0.52
C SER A 5 -2.33 13.15 -1.63
N ARG A 6 -2.63 14.08 -2.55
CA ARG A 6 -3.64 13.92 -3.64
C ARG A 6 -3.19 13.00 -4.79
N GLY A 7 -2.41 12.00 -4.45
CA GLY A 7 -1.55 11.26 -5.33
C GLY A 7 -1.16 9.88 -4.80
N ALA A 8 -1.57 9.55 -3.57
CA ALA A 8 -1.10 8.39 -2.85
C ALA A 8 -2.03 7.20 -3.05
N VAL A 9 -1.50 5.98 -3.07
CA VAL A 9 -2.27 4.74 -3.00
C VAL A 9 -1.89 4.03 -1.71
N MET A 10 -2.90 3.67 -0.93
CA MET A 10 -2.77 2.84 0.27
C MET A 10 -3.21 1.43 -0.07
N VAL A 11 -2.31 0.45 0.05
CA VAL A 11 -2.60 -0.96 -0.15
C VAL A 11 -2.65 -1.67 1.20
N THR A 12 -3.79 -2.26 1.55
CA THR A 12 -3.97 -2.98 2.81
C THR A 12 -4.03 -4.48 2.54
N LEU A 13 -3.25 -5.25 3.29
CA LEU A 13 -3.12 -6.71 3.19
C LEU A 13 -3.21 -7.36 4.57
N HIS A 14 -3.74 -8.57 4.65
CA HIS A 14 -3.86 -9.29 5.92
C HIS A 14 -2.57 -10.03 6.30
N ASP A 15 -1.76 -10.41 5.30
CA ASP A 15 -0.51 -11.13 5.50
C ASP A 15 0.72 -10.19 5.41
N ARG A 16 1.66 -10.41 6.33
CA ARG A 16 2.89 -9.62 6.42
C ARG A 16 3.85 -9.93 5.28
N GLU A 17 4.04 -11.20 4.97
CA GLU A 17 4.99 -11.64 3.95
C GLU A 17 4.55 -11.09 2.60
N ASP A 18 3.27 -11.22 2.28
CA ASP A 18 2.68 -10.63 1.07
C ASP A 18 2.85 -9.09 1.02
N ALA A 19 2.67 -8.40 2.16
CA ALA A 19 2.86 -6.95 2.21
C ALA A 19 4.32 -6.51 2.01
N VAL A 20 5.28 -7.28 2.53
CA VAL A 20 6.70 -7.01 2.29
C VAL A 20 7.05 -7.30 0.84
N GLU A 21 6.63 -8.44 0.30
CA GLU A 21 6.91 -8.81 -1.10
C GLU A 21 6.31 -7.80 -2.09
N LEU A 22 5.07 -7.35 -1.85
CA LEU A 22 4.44 -6.33 -2.69
C LEU A 22 5.19 -4.99 -2.57
N ALA A 23 5.56 -4.56 -1.37
CA ALA A 23 6.31 -3.33 -1.19
C ALA A 23 7.70 -3.36 -1.85
N GLU A 24 8.40 -4.50 -1.80
CA GLU A 24 9.66 -4.70 -2.51
C GLU A 24 9.47 -4.64 -4.02
N GLN A 25 8.48 -5.36 -4.57
CA GLN A 25 8.13 -5.29 -5.99
C GLN A 25 7.77 -3.88 -6.46
N LEU A 26 7.07 -3.11 -5.63
CA LEU A 26 6.74 -1.72 -5.93
C LEU A 26 8.01 -0.84 -5.94
N GLN A 27 8.90 -0.99 -4.96
CA GLN A 27 10.18 -0.26 -5.01
C GLN A 27 11.03 -0.64 -6.21
N GLU A 28 11.09 -1.91 -6.60
CA GLU A 28 11.81 -2.37 -7.79
C GLU A 28 11.23 -1.81 -9.09
N GLN A 29 9.91 -1.62 -9.14
CA GLN A 29 9.25 -0.98 -10.27
C GLN A 29 9.53 0.53 -10.33
N GLY A 30 9.95 1.15 -9.22
CA GLY A 30 10.25 2.59 -9.11
C GLY A 30 9.18 3.38 -8.37
N TYR A 31 8.33 2.72 -7.58
CA TYR A 31 7.38 3.40 -6.71
C TYR A 31 8.07 3.88 -5.44
N GLU A 32 7.94 5.18 -5.14
CA GLU A 32 8.65 5.83 -4.03
C GLU A 32 7.80 6.92 -3.36
N PRO A 33 7.77 7.00 -2.01
CA PRO A 33 8.17 6.00 -1.01
C PRO A 33 7.14 4.86 -0.91
N CYS A 34 7.61 3.63 -0.68
CA CYS A 34 6.76 2.51 -0.28
C CYS A 34 6.89 2.29 1.23
N ARG A 35 5.94 2.84 2.00
CA ARG A 35 5.99 2.82 3.47
C ARG A 35 5.04 1.75 4.00
N VAL A 36 5.61 0.66 4.49
CA VAL A 36 4.84 -0.42 5.11
C VAL A 36 4.63 -0.10 6.59
N HIS A 37 3.37 -0.04 7.00
CA HIS A 37 2.93 0.21 8.36
C HIS A 37 1.91 -0.85 8.76
N ARG A 38 2.12 -1.48 9.92
CA ARG A 38 1.07 -2.29 10.55
C ARG A 38 0.03 -1.34 11.13
N ASP A 39 -1.21 -1.43 10.68
CA ASP A 39 -2.31 -0.69 11.31
C ASP A 39 -2.94 -1.59 12.37
N MET A 40 -2.56 -1.35 13.62
CA MET A 40 -3.24 -1.97 14.75
C MET A 40 -4.49 -1.14 15.02
N LEU A 41 -5.64 -1.60 14.53
CA LEU A 41 -6.94 -1.11 15.01
C LEU A 41 -6.92 -1.20 16.54
N ALA A 42 -6.96 -0.04 17.19
CA ALA A 42 -6.82 0.09 18.64
C ALA A 42 -8.00 -0.63 19.33
N GLY A 43 -7.83 -1.90 19.70
CA GLY A 43 -8.97 -2.68 20.16
C GLY A 43 -8.67 -4.01 20.82
N GLU A 44 -8.02 -4.96 20.15
CA GLU A 44 -8.00 -6.35 20.64
C GLU A 44 -6.62 -7.01 20.54
N ASP A 45 -6.27 -7.71 21.61
CA ASP A 45 -4.95 -8.17 22.06
C ASP A 45 -4.51 -9.50 21.40
N ASP A 46 -4.81 -9.72 20.11
CA ASP A 46 -4.30 -10.86 19.35
C ASP A 46 -3.36 -10.35 18.25
N ALA A 47 -2.06 -10.58 18.42
CA ALA A 47 -1.01 -10.21 17.47
C ALA A 47 -1.09 -10.99 16.13
N GLU A 48 -2.16 -11.76 15.91
CA GLU A 48 -2.38 -12.63 14.77
C GLU A 48 -3.38 -12.06 13.74
N ASP A 49 -4.02 -10.91 14.00
CA ASP A 49 -4.99 -10.26 13.10
C ASP A 49 -4.65 -8.76 12.93
N ALA A 50 -3.47 -8.47 12.34
CA ALA A 50 -3.02 -7.11 12.09
C ALA A 50 -2.93 -6.86 10.58
N ASP A 51 -3.67 -5.86 10.09
CA ASP A 51 -3.60 -5.45 8.70
C ASP A 51 -2.31 -4.66 8.42
N TRP A 52 -1.64 -5.02 7.32
CA TRP A 52 -0.43 -4.39 6.82
C TRP A 52 -0.80 -3.41 5.71
N VAL A 53 -0.53 -2.14 5.94
CA VAL A 53 -0.81 -1.04 5.01
C VAL A 53 0.48 -0.58 4.35
N ILE A 54 0.49 -0.48 3.04
CA ILE A 54 1.59 0.01 2.22
C ILE A 54 1.15 1.34 1.62
N GLU A 55 1.78 2.43 2.05
CA GLU A 55 1.55 3.75 1.47
C GLU A 55 2.52 3.97 0.30
N VAL A 56 1.99 4.32 -0.86
CA VAL A 56 2.73 4.56 -2.10
C VAL A 56 2.40 5.96 -2.61
N LEU A 57 3.36 6.89 -2.58
CA LEU A 57 3.09 8.29 -2.95
C LEU A 57 3.33 8.60 -4.43
N THR A 58 4.37 8.02 -5.04
CA THR A 58 4.76 8.30 -6.43
C THR A 58 4.85 7.01 -7.22
N GLY A 59 4.26 6.99 -8.41
CA GLY A 59 4.37 5.89 -9.36
C GLY A 59 5.66 5.92 -10.18
N PRO A 60 6.00 4.82 -10.86
CA PRO A 60 7.27 4.61 -11.57
C PRO A 60 7.47 5.53 -12.78
N HIS A 61 6.39 6.17 -13.23
CA HIS A 61 6.40 7.15 -14.32
C HIS A 61 6.71 8.59 -13.86
N GLY A 62 7.00 8.79 -12.57
CA GLY A 62 7.15 10.14 -11.97
C GLY A 62 5.82 10.88 -11.83
N GLY A 63 4.70 10.18 -12.01
CA GLY A 63 3.33 10.65 -11.78
C GLY A 63 2.79 10.16 -10.43
N PRO A 64 1.61 10.64 -10.00
CA PRO A 64 0.99 10.17 -8.77
C PRO A 64 0.61 8.68 -8.88
N ALA A 65 0.79 7.94 -7.80
CA ALA A 65 0.49 6.51 -7.73
C ALA A 65 -0.98 6.18 -8.03
N VAL A 66 -1.88 7.16 -7.90
CA VAL A 66 -3.33 7.02 -8.19
C VAL A 66 -3.63 6.58 -9.62
N PHE A 67 -2.75 6.88 -10.59
CA PHE A 67 -2.93 6.41 -11.96
C PHE A 67 -2.81 4.88 -12.06
N ASP A 68 -2.05 4.29 -11.15
CA ASP A 68 -1.83 2.86 -11.01
C ASP A 68 -2.73 2.24 -9.94
N GLU A 69 -3.66 3.00 -9.32
CA GLU A 69 -4.66 2.48 -8.37
C GLU A 69 -5.39 1.23 -8.87
N PRO A 70 -5.95 1.18 -10.11
CA PRO A 70 -6.64 -0.02 -10.57
C PRO A 70 -5.70 -1.23 -10.73
N HIS A 71 -4.41 -0.99 -10.99
CA HIS A 71 -3.42 -2.05 -11.07
C HIS A 71 -3.00 -2.56 -9.68
N LEU A 72 -2.74 -1.63 -8.76
CA LEU A 72 -2.45 -1.90 -7.35
C LEU A 72 -3.61 -2.59 -6.64
N GLY A 73 -4.85 -2.18 -6.93
CA GLY A 73 -6.06 -2.80 -6.41
C GLY A 73 -6.23 -4.23 -6.89
N ALA A 74 -5.98 -4.50 -8.17
CA ALA A 74 -6.02 -5.86 -8.70
C ALA A 74 -4.95 -6.78 -8.08
N LEU A 75 -3.74 -6.25 -7.84
CA LEU A 75 -2.69 -6.98 -7.11
C LEU A 75 -3.13 -7.25 -5.66
N ALA A 76 -3.59 -6.22 -4.95
CA ALA A 76 -4.04 -6.34 -3.57
C ALA A 76 -5.17 -7.37 -3.43
N GLU A 77 -6.14 -7.38 -4.34
CA GLU A 77 -7.24 -8.36 -4.33
C GLU A 77 -6.75 -9.80 -4.56
N ASP A 78 -5.69 -10.02 -5.37
CA ASP A 78 -5.08 -11.34 -5.55
C ASP A 78 -4.50 -11.89 -4.22
N TYR A 79 -3.94 -10.99 -3.42
CA TYR A 79 -3.45 -11.25 -2.06
C TYR A 79 -4.55 -11.19 -0.98
N GLY A 80 -5.82 -10.99 -1.35
CA GLY A 80 -6.94 -10.94 -0.42
C GLY A 80 -7.10 -9.63 0.36
N GLY A 81 -6.45 -8.56 -0.09
CA GLY A 81 -6.58 -7.20 0.46
C GLY A 81 -7.21 -6.22 -0.53
N PHE A 82 -6.96 -4.92 -0.33
CA PHE A 82 -7.53 -3.86 -1.17
C PHE A 82 -6.61 -2.64 -1.26
N ALA A 83 -6.69 -1.89 -2.36
CA ALA A 83 -5.98 -0.62 -2.54
C ALA A 83 -6.95 0.55 -2.68
N VAL A 84 -6.59 1.72 -2.15
CA VAL A 84 -7.38 2.96 -2.22
C VAL A 84 -6.47 4.14 -2.54
N ALA A 85 -6.82 4.95 -3.54
CA ALA A 85 -6.15 6.24 -3.76
C ALA A 85 -6.75 7.37 -2.90
N GLU A 86 -5.89 8.29 -2.45
CA GLU A 86 -6.23 9.54 -1.75
C GLU A 86 -5.94 10.79 -2.59
#